data_AF-B0P733-F1
#
_entry.id   AF-B0P733-F1
#
_cell.length_a   1.000
_cell.length_b   1.000
_cell.length_c   1.000
_cell.angle_alpha   90.00
_cell.angle_beta   90.00
_cell.angle_gamma   90.00
#
_symmetry.space_group_name_H-M   'P 1'
#
loop_
_entity.id
_entity.type
_entity.pdbx_description
1 polymer ?
#
loop_
_entity_poly.entity_id
_entity_poly.type
_entity_poly.pdbx_seq_one_letter_code
_entity_poly.pdbx_strand_id
1 'polypeptide(L)'
;MIKNHLSRILGERRWTRAKLARLTGIRSSTIGDLYNEMAERVSFDQLDRICEVLDCKVSDLLEYIPNQQRRTGEDLICEEHGNRRKS
;
A
#
# COMPACT_ATOMS: atom_id res chain seq x y z
N MET A 1 6.60 9.01 1.36
CA MET A 1 6.40 7.56 1.19
C MET A 1 5.12 7.15 1.92
N ILE A 2 4.32 6.27 1.32
CA ILE A 2 3.21 5.62 2.04
C ILE A 2 3.77 4.39 2.74
N LYS A 3 3.47 4.24 4.03
CA LYS A 3 3.84 3.09 4.85
C LYS A 3 2.61 2.25 5.14
N ASN A 4 2.77 0.93 5.17
CA ASN A 4 1.70 -0.03 5.45
C ASN A 4 1.92 -0.67 6.82
N HIS A 5 0.88 -0.68 7.66
CA HIS A 5 0.90 -1.18 9.05
C HIS A 5 0.21 -2.53 9.23
N LEU A 6 -0.08 -3.24 8.13
CA LEU A 6 -0.79 -4.52 8.17
C LEU A 6 -0.08 -5.55 9.06
N SER A 7 1.25 -5.60 9.01
CA SER A 7 2.05 -6.52 9.83
C SER A 7 1.85 -6.29 11.32
N ARG A 8 1.85 -5.03 11.75
CA ARG A 8 1.57 -4.60 13.13
C ARG A 8 0.15 -5.01 13.56
N ILE A 9 -0.86 -4.66 12.77
CA ILE A 9 -2.27 -4.94 13.09
C ILE A 9 -2.51 -6.45 13.23
N LEU A 10 -1.96 -7.27 12.32
CA LEU A 10 -2.10 -8.71 12.41
C LEU A 10 -1.35 -9.29 13.62
N GLY A 11 -0.19 -8.74 13.96
CA GLY A 11 0.57 -9.11 15.15
C GLY A 11 -0.21 -8.86 16.45
N GLU A 12 -0.76 -7.65 16.60
CA GLU A 12 -1.58 -7.25 17.76
C GLU A 12 -2.80 -8.16 17.94
N ARG A 13 -3.42 -8.57 16.83
CA ARG A 13 -4.60 -9.45 16.82
C ARG A 13 -4.26 -10.95 16.86
N ARG A 14 -2.98 -11.33 16.79
CA ARG A 14 -2.50 -12.72 16.62
C ARG A 14 -3.12 -13.43 15.40
N TRP A 15 -3.27 -12.70 14.30
CA TRP A 15 -3.82 -13.23 13.05
C TRP A 15 -2.71 -13.66 12.08
N THR A 16 -3.00 -14.70 11.30
CA THR A 16 -2.12 -15.13 10.21
C THR A 16 -2.52 -14.46 8.90
N ARG A 17 -1.55 -14.30 7.98
CA ARG A 17 -1.80 -13.87 6.60
C ARG A 17 -2.84 -14.75 5.89
N ALA A 18 -2.76 -16.07 6.11
CA ALA A 18 -3.70 -17.03 5.55
C ALA A 18 -5.13 -16.84 6.07
N LYS A 19 -5.29 -16.53 7.37
CA LYS A 19 -6.59 -16.18 7.94
C LYS A 19 -7.16 -14.93 7.29
N LEU A 20 -6.37 -13.87 7.16
CA LEU A 20 -6.80 -12.63 6.52
C LEU A 20 -7.21 -12.88 5.07
N ALA A 21 -6.38 -13.56 4.28
CA ALA A 21 -6.69 -13.88 2.88
C ALA A 21 -8.01 -14.64 2.72
N ARG A 22 -8.30 -15.60 3.61
CA ARG A 22 -9.56 -16.34 3.61
C ARG A 22 -10.76 -15.46 3.92
N LEU A 23 -10.65 -14.58 4.92
CA LEU A 23 -11.75 -13.72 5.35
C LEU A 23 -12.02 -12.59 4.35
N THR A 24 -10.96 -11.97 3.84
CA THR A 24 -11.10 -10.90 2.84
C THR A 24 -11.42 -11.45 1.47
N GLY A 25 -11.10 -12.72 1.16
CA GLY A 25 -11.21 -13.29 -0.19
C GLY A 25 -10.14 -12.76 -1.16
N ILE A 26 -9.11 -12.07 -0.65
CA ILE A 26 -7.97 -11.60 -1.44
C ILE A 26 -6.95 -12.75 -1.58
N ARG A 27 -6.28 -12.84 -2.73
CA ARG A 27 -5.24 -13.87 -2.96
C ARG A 27 -4.16 -13.80 -1.88
N SER A 28 -3.75 -14.96 -1.38
CA SER A 28 -2.72 -15.08 -0.35
C SER A 28 -1.39 -14.42 -0.74
N SER A 29 -1.01 -14.44 -2.02
CA SER A 29 0.17 -13.74 -2.53
C SER A 29 0.06 -12.23 -2.31
N THR A 30 -1.06 -11.64 -2.71
CA THR A 30 -1.32 -10.20 -2.53
C THR A 30 -1.34 -9.78 -1.06
N ILE A 31 -1.95 -10.58 -0.18
CA ILE A 31 -1.86 -10.33 1.27
C ILE A 31 -0.41 -10.44 1.75
N GLY A 32 0.36 -11.38 1.22
CA GLY A 32 1.79 -11.52 1.48
C GLY A 32 2.58 -10.27 1.07
N ASP A 33 2.35 -9.77 -0.14
CA ASP A 33 3.02 -8.58 -0.67
C ASP A 33 2.66 -7.33 0.14
N LEU A 34 1.39 -7.16 0.50
CA LEU A 34 0.93 -6.07 1.37
C LEU A 34 1.55 -6.16 2.77
N TYR A 35 1.63 -7.37 3.34
CA TYR A 35 2.20 -7.60 4.66
C TYR A 35 3.71 -7.32 4.71
N ASN A 36 4.42 -7.68 3.65
CA ASN A 36 5.87 -7.49 3.53
C ASN A 36 6.26 -6.09 2.98
N GLU A 37 5.30 -5.18 2.80
CA GLU A 37 5.52 -3.86 2.18
C GLU A 37 6.14 -3.93 0.77
N MET A 38 5.90 -5.04 0.04
CA MET A 38 6.40 -5.26 -1.33
C MET A 38 5.37 -4.89 -2.42
N ALA A 39 4.13 -4.57 -2.02
CA ALA A 39 3.08 -4.19 -2.95
C ALA A 39 3.35 -2.80 -3.55
N GLU A 40 3.58 -2.74 -4.87
CA GLU A 40 3.70 -1.46 -5.59
C GLU A 40 2.37 -0.70 -5.71
N ARG A 41 1.26 -1.43 -5.70
CA ARG A 41 -0.09 -0.89 -5.87
C ARG A 41 -1.04 -1.60 -4.93
N VAL A 42 -2.02 -0.85 -4.43
CA VAL A 42 -3.16 -1.38 -3.68
C VAL A 42 -4.43 -0.74 -4.26
N SER A 43 -5.48 -1.52 -4.45
CA SER A 43 -6.77 -1.02 -4.92
C SER A 43 -7.67 -0.60 -3.75
N PHE A 44 -8.63 0.28 -4.00
CA PHE A 44 -9.63 0.65 -3.00
C PHE A 44 -10.45 -0.55 -2.52
N ASP A 45 -10.84 -1.47 -3.42
CA ASP A 45 -11.54 -2.73 -3.04
C ASP A 45 -10.73 -3.57 -2.04
N GLN A 46 -9.41 -3.65 -2.23
CA GLN A 46 -8.55 -4.36 -1.29
C GLN A 46 -8.51 -3.67 0.07
N LEU A 47 -8.38 -2.34 0.09
CA LEU A 47 -8.38 -1.57 1.33
C LEU A 47 -9.71 -1.70 2.06
N ASP A 48 -10.82 -1.60 1.34
CA ASP A 48 -12.18 -1.70 1.87
C ASP A 48 -12.39 -3.05 2.57
N ARG A 49 -12.13 -4.16 1.85
CA ARG A 49 -12.28 -5.52 2.39
C ARG A 49 -11.36 -5.80 3.58
N ILE A 50 -10.13 -5.27 3.55
CA ILE A 50 -9.20 -5.40 4.68
C ILE A 50 -9.71 -4.62 5.89
N CYS A 51 -10.15 -3.37 5.69
CA CYS A 51 -10.68 -2.53 6.75
C CYS A 51 -11.96 -3.12 7.36
N GLU A 52 -12.87 -3.65 6.54
CA GLU A 52 -14.10 -4.32 7.00
C GLU A 52 -13.78 -5.55 7.86
N VAL A 53 -12.92 -6.45 7.36
CA VAL A 53 -12.56 -7.68 8.08
C VAL A 53 -11.77 -7.40 9.36
N LEU A 54 -10.92 -6.38 9.35
CA LEU A 54 -10.13 -5.99 10.51
C LEU A 54 -10.85 -5.01 11.42
N ASP A 55 -12.04 -4.51 11.06
CA ASP A 55 -12.74 -3.46 11.80
C ASP A 55 -11.78 -2.31 12.18
N CYS A 56 -11.16 -1.70 11.16
CA CYS A 56 -10.20 -0.61 11.34
C CYS A 56 -10.39 0.48 10.27
N LYS A 57 -9.83 1.66 10.52
CA LYS A 57 -9.82 2.74 9.54
C LYS A 57 -8.67 2.56 8.56
N VAL A 58 -8.82 3.14 7.37
CA VAL A 58 -7.72 3.20 6.38
C VAL A 58 -6.47 3.89 6.94
N SER A 59 -6.65 4.88 7.82
CA SER A 59 -5.55 5.59 8.50
C SER A 59 -4.78 4.72 9.49
N ASP A 60 -5.40 3.67 10.02
CA ASP A 60 -4.70 2.71 10.89
C ASP A 60 -3.81 1.78 10.08
N LEU A 61 -4.21 1.53 8.82
CA LEU A 61 -3.55 0.64 7.88
C LEU A 61 -2.46 1.34 7.06
N LEU A 62 -2.70 2.58 6.61
CA LEU A 62 -1.80 3.34 5.75
C LEU A 62 -1.43 4.68 6.38
N GLU A 63 -0.14 5.00 6.34
CA GLU A 63 0.41 6.25 6.86
C GLU A 63 1.22 6.97 5.79
N TYR A 64 1.02 8.28 5.65
CA TYR A 64 1.89 9.11 4.83
C TYR A 64 3.07 9.65 5.65
N ILE A 65 4.27 9.28 5.24
CA ILE A 65 5.53 9.80 5.79
C ILE A 65 6.14 10.74 4.75
N PRO A 66 6.35 12.03 5.03
CA PRO A 66 6.99 12.95 4.09
C PRO A 66 8.35 12.42 3.60
N ASN A 67 8.61 12.50 2.30
CA ASN A 67 9.95 12.23 1.77
C ASN A 67 10.88 13.41 2.12
N GLN A 68 12.17 13.16 2.32
CA GLN A 68 13.16 14.23 2.53
C GLN A 68 13.20 15.22 1.36
N GLN A 69 13.03 14.73 0.14
CA GLN A 69 12.85 15.54 -1.06
C GLN A 69 11.44 15.30 -1.61
N ARG A 70 10.66 16.37 -1.77
CA ARG A 70 9.34 16.28 -2.41
C ARG A 70 9.52 15.91 -3.88
N ARG A 71 8.58 15.13 -4.42
CA ARG A 71 8.63 14.62 -5.79
C ARG A 71 7.48 15.15 -6.66
N THR A 72 6.86 16.24 -6.22
CA THR A 72 5.60 16.77 -6.74
C THR A 72 5.64 18.30 -6.68
N GLY A 73 4.93 18.97 -7.59
CA GLY A 73 4.87 20.44 -7.61
C GLY A 73 6.18 21.06 -8.09
N GLU A 74 6.63 22.12 -7.41
CA GLU A 74 7.85 22.90 -7.76
C GLU A 74 9.14 22.06 -7.71
N ASP A 75 9.12 20.92 -7.01
CA ASP A 75 10.26 20.01 -6.83
C ASP A 75 10.32 18.88 -7.89
N LEU A 76 9.54 18.97 -8.98
CA LEU A 76 9.55 18.00 -10.09
C LEU A 76 10.86 18.10 -10.89
N ILE A 77 11.62 17.00 -10.94
CA ILE A 77 12.76 16.87 -11.88
C ILE A 77 12.18 16.69 -13.28
N CYS A 78 12.22 17.74 -14.09
CA CYS A 78 11.95 17.67 -15.53
C CYS A 78 13.22 17.15 -16.23
N GLU A 79 13.23 15.90 -16.69
CA GLU A 79 14.30 15.40 -17.54
C GLU A 79 14.26 16.07 -18.93
N GLU A 80 15.39 16.62 -19.41
CA GLU A 80 15.47 17.33 -20.70
C GLU A 80 15.34 16.42 -21.94
N HIS A 81 15.28 15.09 -21.78
CA HIS A 81 15.24 14.15 -22.90
C HIS A 81 13.98 13.28 -22.94
N GLY A 82 12.82 13.95 -22.93
CA GLY A 82 11.62 13.38 -23.53
C GLY A 82 11.86 13.18 -25.03
N ASN A 83 12.14 11.96 -25.45
CA ASN A 83 12.39 11.55 -26.83
C ASN A 83 11.19 11.91 -27.74
N ARG A 84 11.13 13.15 -28.22
CA ARG A 84 10.21 13.58 -29.27
C ARG A 84 10.89 13.36 -30.61
N ARG A 85 10.60 12.23 -31.27
CA ARG A 85 10.81 12.13 -32.71
C ARG A 85 9.87 13.14 -33.38
N LYS A 86 10.43 14.19 -34.00
CA LYS A 86 9.72 14.97 -35.02
C LYS A 86 10.07 14.38 -36.38
N SER A 87 9.03 14.18 -37.20
CA SER A 87 9.14 13.94 -38.64
C SER A 87 9.77 15.13 -39.35
#